data_AF-A0A9P9JGC4-F1
#
_entry.id   AF-A0A9P9JGC4-F1
#
_cell.length_a   1.000
_cell.length_b   1.000
_cell.length_c   1.000
_cell.angle_alpha   90.00
_cell.angle_beta   90.00
_cell.angle_gamma   90.00
#
_symmetry.space_group_name_H-M   'P 1'
#
loop_
_entity.id
_entity.type
_entity.pdbx_description
1 polymer ?
#
loop_
_entity_poly.entity_id
_entity_poly.type
_entity_poly.pdbx_seq_one_letter_code
_entity_poly.pdbx_strand_id
1 'polypeptide(L)'
;MVPLTPNNIVHLMRHGASRAPFSITLLERENEQAANASQHNRHRLLSLLPASYHTESGDLAAEGQHVAACVEKELDLQRLSSIYNWLWIAGWPMPPHALDHQLLLSREIFITERMDMHLVWTMDRMFLKPIPRFLLEPDFWIEYLCCVYGCGCSLDNNDVTCGTTQKCKHRLLQQRALGFLFSHAALISYKSDFRVAEEKHLLPPGCGCLHPQFYDG
;
A
#
# COMPACT_ATOMS: atom_id res chain seq x y z
N MET A 1 -7.68 -11.98 -29.88
CA MET A 1 -8.00 -11.05 -28.78
C MET A 1 -8.40 -11.93 -27.60
N VAL A 2 -7.46 -12.19 -26.68
CA VAL A 2 -7.62 -13.20 -25.62
C VAL A 2 -8.43 -12.60 -24.47
N PRO A 3 -9.49 -13.27 -23.98
CA PRO A 3 -10.31 -12.75 -22.89
C PRO A 3 -9.52 -12.74 -21.56
N LEU A 4 -9.48 -11.59 -20.91
CA LEU A 4 -8.85 -11.43 -19.60
C LEU A 4 -9.79 -11.98 -18.51
N THR A 5 -9.59 -13.23 -18.12
CA THR A 5 -10.27 -13.85 -16.97
C THR A 5 -9.66 -13.36 -15.64
N PRO A 6 -10.33 -13.58 -14.48
CA PRO A 6 -9.89 -13.10 -13.15
C PRO A 6 -8.46 -13.51 -12.73
N ASN A 7 -7.89 -14.51 -13.42
CA ASN A 7 -6.50 -14.91 -13.26
C ASN A 7 -5.48 -13.88 -13.77
N ASN A 8 -5.89 -12.87 -14.55
CA ASN A 8 -4.97 -11.93 -15.20
C ASN A 8 -4.61 -10.69 -14.39
N ILE A 9 -5.43 -10.28 -13.41
CA ILE A 9 -5.04 -9.18 -12.50
C ILE A 9 -3.96 -9.66 -11.51
N VAL A 10 -3.97 -10.96 -11.18
CA VAL A 10 -2.92 -11.60 -10.36
C VAL A 10 -1.62 -11.84 -11.15
N HIS A 11 -1.68 -11.80 -12.49
CA HIS A 11 -0.56 -12.23 -13.34
C HIS A 11 0.49 -11.16 -13.63
N LEU A 12 0.17 -9.87 -13.43
CA LEU A 12 1.09 -8.74 -13.66
C LEU A 12 2.03 -8.43 -12.47
N MET A 13 1.92 -9.17 -11.36
CA MET A 13 2.85 -9.10 -10.23
C MET A 13 3.47 -10.47 -9.88
N ARG A 14 3.75 -11.29 -10.89
CA ARG A 14 4.25 -12.68 -10.73
C ARG A 14 5.78 -12.81 -10.69
N HIS A 15 6.47 -11.99 -9.90
CA HIS A 15 7.88 -12.27 -9.58
C HIS A 15 8.22 -12.03 -8.11
N GLY A 16 8.43 -13.12 -7.36
CA GLY A 16 9.21 -13.18 -6.13
C GLY A 16 8.43 -13.15 -4.82
N ALA A 17 8.16 -14.32 -4.22
CA ALA A 17 7.57 -14.48 -2.88
C ALA A 17 8.43 -13.92 -1.72
N SER A 18 9.56 -13.25 -2.02
CA SER A 18 10.60 -12.88 -1.06
C SER A 18 11.23 -11.52 -1.34
N ARG A 19 10.67 -10.71 -2.24
CA ARG A 19 11.27 -9.42 -2.62
C ARG A 19 10.26 -8.29 -2.49
N ALA A 20 10.72 -7.15 -1.98
CA ALA A 20 10.00 -5.89 -2.07
C ALA A 20 9.66 -5.60 -3.55
N PRO A 21 8.51 -4.95 -3.84
CA PRO A 21 8.07 -4.69 -5.21
C PRO A 21 8.99 -3.73 -5.98
N PHE A 22 9.90 -3.07 -5.29
CA PHE A 22 10.94 -2.20 -5.83
C PHE A 22 12.22 -2.40 -5.01
N SER A 23 13.38 -2.20 -5.64
CA SER A 23 14.71 -2.36 -5.01
C SER A 23 15.39 -1.04 -4.67
N ILE A 24 14.76 0.08 -5.00
CA ILE A 24 15.26 1.44 -4.74
C ILE A 24 14.57 2.01 -3.51
N THR A 25 15.31 2.60 -2.58
CA THR A 25 14.71 3.36 -1.48
C THR A 25 14.22 4.69 -2.05
N LEU A 26 12.90 4.87 -2.11
CA LEU A 26 12.29 6.09 -2.64
C LEU A 26 12.35 7.27 -1.65
N LEU A 27 12.57 6.97 -0.38
CA LEU A 27 12.74 7.97 0.68
C LEU A 27 14.24 8.16 0.94
N GLU A 28 14.94 8.94 0.10
CA GLU A 28 16.35 9.23 0.31
C GLU A 28 16.56 10.03 1.62
N ARG A 29 17.52 9.58 2.44
CA ARG A 29 18.19 10.44 3.42
C ARG A 29 19.61 9.95 3.66
N GLU A 30 20.57 10.82 3.40
CA GLU A 30 21.98 10.68 3.75
C GLU A 30 22.13 10.48 5.27
N ASN A 31 22.76 9.40 5.70
CA ASN A 31 23.64 9.39 6.88
C ASN A 31 24.35 8.03 7.04
N GLU A 32 25.67 8.08 6.92
CA GLU A 32 26.61 7.00 7.17
C GLU A 32 26.94 6.91 8.67
N GLN A 33 26.81 5.73 9.30
CA GLN A 33 27.64 5.30 10.45
C GLN A 33 27.39 3.82 10.80
N ALA A 34 28.45 3.01 10.72
CA ALA A 34 28.39 1.55 10.53
C ALA A 34 28.59 0.66 11.79
N ALA A 35 28.37 1.15 13.01
CA ALA A 35 28.59 0.31 14.23
C ALA A 35 27.29 -0.08 14.98
N ASN A 36 26.19 0.65 14.79
CA ASN A 36 24.88 0.39 15.43
C ASN A 36 23.77 0.08 14.40
N ALA A 37 24.15 -0.50 13.26
CA ALA A 37 23.33 -0.56 12.05
C ALA A 37 21.96 -1.25 12.26
N SER A 38 21.88 -2.33 13.04
CA SER A 38 20.62 -3.08 13.24
C SER A 38 19.61 -2.33 14.11
N GLN A 39 20.05 -1.77 15.24
CA GLN A 39 19.19 -0.99 16.13
C GLN A 39 18.80 0.35 15.50
N HIS A 40 19.72 0.97 14.78
CA HIS A 40 19.48 2.18 14.00
C HIS A 40 18.47 1.92 12.86
N ASN A 41 18.61 0.81 12.12
CA ASN A 41 17.67 0.42 11.06
C ASN A 41 16.28 0.15 11.66
N ARG A 42 16.18 -0.60 12.76
CA ARG A 42 14.89 -0.82 13.43
C ARG A 42 14.24 0.49 13.87
N HIS A 43 14.98 1.42 14.48
CA HIS A 43 14.44 2.73 14.85
C HIS A 43 14.02 3.56 13.63
N ARG A 44 14.76 3.46 12.51
CA ARG A 44 14.39 4.08 11.24
C ARG A 44 13.08 3.51 10.70
N LEU A 45 12.91 2.18 10.66
CA LEU A 45 11.67 1.54 10.21
C LEU A 45 10.48 1.90 11.12
N LEU A 46 10.72 2.00 12.43
CA LEU A 46 9.74 2.49 13.41
C LEU A 46 9.43 3.98 13.30
N SER A 47 10.18 4.76 12.52
CA SER A 47 9.83 6.16 12.25
C SER A 47 8.89 6.33 11.05
N LEU A 48 8.55 5.21 10.38
CA LEU A 48 7.73 5.19 9.18
C LEU A 48 6.25 4.88 9.45
N LEU A 49 5.88 4.35 10.61
CA LEU A 49 4.47 4.12 10.95
C LEU A 49 3.88 5.35 11.68
N PRO A 50 2.56 5.35 11.90
CA PRO A 50 1.92 6.38 12.71
C PRO A 50 2.36 6.31 14.17
N ALA A 51 2.56 7.49 14.78
CA ALA A 51 2.97 7.63 16.18
C ALA A 51 2.05 6.91 17.18
N SER A 52 0.77 6.74 16.82
CA SER A 52 -0.21 6.02 17.62
C SER A 52 -1.27 5.36 16.75
N TYR A 53 -1.84 4.26 17.21
CA TYR A 53 -2.94 3.57 16.54
C TYR A 53 -4.02 3.14 17.53
N HIS A 54 -5.24 2.94 17.03
CA HIS A 54 -6.34 2.38 17.80
C HIS A 54 -6.26 0.85 17.82
N THR A 55 -6.26 0.27 19.01
CA THR A 55 -6.35 -1.18 19.22
C THR A 55 -7.76 -1.68 18.93
N GLU A 56 -7.94 -3.00 18.88
CA GLU A 56 -9.27 -3.62 18.76
C GLU A 56 -10.16 -3.33 19.97
N SER A 57 -9.59 -3.10 21.16
CA SER A 57 -10.32 -2.68 22.36
C SER A 57 -10.78 -1.21 22.32
N GLY A 58 -10.34 -0.43 21.34
CA GLY A 58 -10.60 1.00 21.22
C GLY A 58 -9.59 1.89 21.95
N ASP A 59 -8.60 1.29 22.61
CA ASP A 59 -7.53 2.01 23.30
C ASP A 59 -6.52 2.61 22.30
N LEU A 60 -5.82 3.67 22.72
CA LEU A 60 -4.74 4.28 21.95
C LEU A 60 -3.40 3.66 22.36
N ALA A 61 -2.69 3.03 21.43
CA ALA A 61 -1.39 2.42 21.66
C ALA A 61 -0.29 3.19 20.92
N ALA A 62 0.89 3.28 21.55
CA ALA A 62 2.11 3.84 20.94
C ALA A 62 2.87 2.77 20.14
N GLU A 63 3.58 3.24 19.11
CA GLU A 63 4.25 2.48 18.05
C GLU A 63 5.31 1.44 18.52
N GLY A 64 5.81 1.56 19.75
CA GLY A 64 6.99 0.85 20.23
C GLY A 64 6.84 -0.66 20.51
N GLN A 65 5.64 -1.14 20.85
CA GLN A 65 5.47 -2.53 21.31
C GLN A 65 4.96 -3.53 20.26
N HIS A 66 4.23 -3.10 19.22
CA HIS A 66 3.54 -4.04 18.30
C HIS A 66 3.45 -3.56 16.84
N VAL A 67 4.58 -3.51 16.13
CA VAL A 67 4.64 -3.13 14.70
C VAL A 67 3.69 -3.95 13.83
N ALA A 68 3.66 -5.27 14.03
CA ALA A 68 2.78 -6.16 13.27
C ALA A 68 1.30 -5.79 13.41
N ALA A 69 0.85 -5.48 14.64
CA ALA A 69 -0.53 -5.05 14.89
C ALA A 69 -0.84 -3.71 14.21
N CYS A 70 0.11 -2.78 14.22
CA CYS A 70 -0.02 -1.50 13.50
C CYS A 70 -0.19 -1.73 11.99
N VAL A 71 0.69 -2.54 11.38
CA VAL A 71 0.63 -2.85 9.94
C VAL A 71 -0.68 -3.56 9.57
N GLU A 72 -1.11 -4.50 10.40
CA GLU A 72 -2.36 -5.23 10.19
C GLU A 72 -3.57 -4.30 10.24
N LYS A 73 -3.58 -3.38 11.20
CA LYS A 73 -4.63 -2.39 11.34
C LYS A 73 -4.65 -1.41 10.16
N GLU A 74 -3.48 -0.95 9.74
CA GLU A 74 -3.30 0.00 8.65
C GLU A 74 -3.73 -0.59 7.30
N LEU A 75 -3.50 -1.89 7.09
CA LEU A 75 -3.89 -2.64 5.91
C LEU A 75 -5.18 -3.45 6.14
N ASP A 76 -6.02 -3.07 7.10
CA ASP A 76 -7.22 -3.83 7.42
C ASP A 76 -8.35 -3.60 6.39
N LEU A 77 -8.86 -4.69 5.85
CA LEU A 77 -9.97 -4.73 4.90
C LEU A 77 -11.17 -5.51 5.45
N GLN A 78 -11.23 -5.83 6.75
CA GLN A 78 -12.26 -6.71 7.33
C GLN A 78 -13.70 -6.25 7.03
N ARG A 79 -13.96 -4.94 7.10
CA ARG A 79 -15.28 -4.38 6.76
C ARG A 79 -15.60 -4.58 5.28
N LEU A 80 -14.64 -4.30 4.39
CA LEU A 80 -14.81 -4.51 2.95
C LEU A 80 -15.00 -5.99 2.61
N SER A 81 -14.26 -6.88 3.26
CA SER A 81 -14.38 -8.32 3.02
C SER A 81 -15.74 -8.87 3.46
N SER A 82 -16.38 -8.27 4.47
CA SER A 82 -17.74 -8.67 4.91
C SER A 82 -18.81 -8.43 3.84
N ILE A 83 -18.60 -7.44 2.96
CA ILE A 83 -19.52 -7.10 1.87
C ILE A 83 -19.00 -7.54 0.50
N TYR A 84 -17.89 -8.28 0.44
CA TYR A 84 -17.21 -8.63 -0.82
C TYR A 84 -18.17 -9.28 -1.84
N ASN A 85 -19.06 -10.16 -1.36
CA ASN A 85 -20.06 -10.85 -2.19
C ASN A 85 -21.14 -9.92 -2.77
N TRP A 86 -21.20 -8.66 -2.33
CA TRP A 86 -22.13 -7.64 -2.80
C TRP A 86 -21.43 -6.58 -3.66
N LEU A 87 -20.10 -6.54 -3.72
CA LEU A 87 -19.35 -5.52 -4.46
C LEU A 87 -19.59 -5.55 -5.96
N TRP A 88 -20.05 -6.68 -6.52
CA TRP A 88 -20.45 -6.75 -7.92
C TRP A 88 -21.59 -5.79 -8.28
N ILE A 89 -22.42 -5.39 -7.30
CA ILE A 89 -23.46 -4.34 -7.48
C ILE A 89 -22.81 -2.99 -7.75
N ALA A 90 -21.63 -2.74 -7.18
CA ALA A 90 -20.86 -1.51 -7.38
C ALA A 90 -20.08 -1.50 -8.71
N GLY A 91 -20.08 -2.60 -9.46
CA GLY A 91 -19.47 -2.70 -10.79
C GLY A 91 -18.45 -3.83 -10.91
N TRP A 92 -17.81 -3.89 -12.08
CA TRP A 92 -16.74 -4.84 -12.36
C TRP A 92 -15.42 -4.40 -11.72
N PRO A 93 -14.58 -5.34 -11.25
CA PRO A 93 -13.28 -5.04 -10.68
C PRO A 93 -12.32 -4.59 -11.79
N MET A 94 -12.36 -3.31 -12.12
CA MET A 94 -11.45 -2.66 -13.05
C MET A 94 -10.44 -1.81 -12.28
N PRO A 95 -9.20 -1.66 -12.77
CA PRO A 95 -8.30 -0.64 -12.25
C PRO A 95 -8.99 0.72 -12.25
N PRO A 96 -8.79 1.57 -11.22
CA PRO A 96 -9.38 2.90 -11.22
C PRO A 96 -8.83 3.72 -12.40
N HIS A 97 -9.67 4.59 -12.96
CA HIS A 97 -9.18 5.56 -13.92
C HIS A 97 -8.27 6.59 -13.25
N ALA A 98 -7.33 7.13 -14.01
CA ALA A 98 -6.39 8.16 -13.60
C ALA A 98 -7.08 9.41 -13.00
N LEU A 99 -6.33 10.15 -12.17
CA LEU A 99 -6.86 11.28 -11.39
C LEU A 99 -7.42 12.39 -12.29
N ASP A 100 -6.78 12.70 -13.41
CA ASP A 100 -7.28 13.65 -14.40
C ASP A 100 -8.71 13.31 -14.86
N HIS A 101 -9.00 12.04 -15.10
CA HIS A 101 -10.33 11.59 -15.48
C HIS A 101 -11.33 11.72 -14.32
N GLN A 102 -10.93 11.42 -13.09
CA GLN A 102 -11.80 11.62 -11.92
C GLN A 102 -12.18 13.11 -11.76
N LEU A 103 -11.23 14.01 -11.98
CA LEU A 103 -11.47 15.46 -11.96
C LEU A 103 -12.37 15.91 -13.12
N LEU A 104 -12.21 15.34 -14.31
CA LEU A 104 -13.09 15.61 -15.46
C LEU A 104 -14.55 15.22 -15.15
N LEU A 105 -14.75 14.14 -14.39
CA LEU A 105 -16.06 13.71 -13.87
C LEU A 105 -16.56 14.58 -12.71
N SER A 106 -15.89 15.70 -12.40
CA SER A 106 -16.22 16.60 -11.29
C SER A 106 -16.23 15.92 -9.93
N ARG A 107 -15.39 14.89 -9.73
CA ARG A 107 -15.22 14.24 -8.44
C ARG A 107 -14.20 15.00 -7.61
N GLU A 108 -14.62 15.45 -6.44
CA GLU A 108 -13.74 16.00 -5.42
C GLU A 108 -13.01 14.87 -4.70
N ILE A 109 -11.68 15.02 -4.53
CA ILE A 109 -10.84 14.04 -3.86
C ILE A 109 -10.78 14.34 -2.37
N PHE A 110 -11.19 13.37 -1.54
CA PHE A 110 -11.15 13.44 -0.08
C PHE A 110 -10.14 12.45 0.49
N ILE A 111 -9.32 12.91 1.42
CA ILE A 111 -8.35 12.07 2.14
C ILE A 111 -9.08 11.20 3.18
N THR A 112 -8.69 9.92 3.26
CA THR A 112 -9.14 8.99 4.30
C THR A 112 -7.97 8.16 4.80
N GLU A 113 -7.80 7.98 6.10
CA GLU A 113 -6.78 7.04 6.61
C GLU A 113 -7.27 5.58 6.63
N ARG A 114 -8.54 5.35 6.32
CA ARG A 114 -9.10 4.01 6.33
C ARG A 114 -8.87 3.29 5.01
N MET A 115 -8.26 2.10 5.11
CA MET A 115 -7.98 1.25 3.95
C MET A 115 -9.25 0.73 3.26
N ASP A 116 -10.30 0.42 4.02
CA ASP A 116 -11.60 -0.03 3.51
C ASP A 116 -12.42 1.06 2.78
N MET A 117 -11.97 2.31 2.84
CA MET A 117 -12.57 3.46 2.15
C MET A 117 -11.76 3.92 0.92
N HIS A 118 -10.56 3.38 0.70
CA HIS A 118 -9.75 3.74 -0.46
C HIS A 118 -10.48 3.31 -1.75
N LEU A 119 -10.63 4.25 -2.70
CA LEU A 119 -11.44 4.12 -3.92
C LEU A 119 -12.96 4.04 -3.70
N VAL A 120 -13.50 4.30 -2.51
CA VAL A 120 -14.95 4.46 -2.39
C VAL A 120 -15.34 5.81 -3.00
N TRP A 121 -16.35 5.83 -3.88
CA TRP A 121 -16.85 7.05 -4.49
C TRP A 121 -18.37 7.20 -4.32
N THR A 122 -18.83 8.44 -4.26
CA THR A 122 -20.24 8.83 -4.36
C THR A 122 -20.47 9.53 -5.70
N MET A 123 -21.46 10.41 -5.86
CA MET A 123 -21.66 11.12 -7.13
C MET A 123 -20.55 12.16 -7.37
N ASP A 124 -20.24 12.95 -6.35
CA ASP A 124 -19.35 14.13 -6.39
C ASP A 124 -18.03 13.93 -5.64
N ARG A 125 -17.82 12.77 -5.00
CA ARG A 125 -16.65 12.56 -4.11
C ARG A 125 -15.96 11.24 -4.39
N MET A 126 -14.66 11.23 -4.15
CA MET A 126 -13.83 10.04 -4.17
C MET A 126 -12.91 10.05 -2.95
N PHE A 127 -12.95 8.98 -2.16
CA PHE A 127 -12.13 8.83 -0.96
C PHE A 127 -10.84 8.09 -1.31
N LEU A 128 -9.71 8.74 -1.07
CA LEU A 128 -8.38 8.20 -1.34
C LEU A 128 -7.54 8.22 -0.07
N LYS A 129 -7.03 7.04 0.29
CA LYS A 129 -5.98 6.91 1.30
C LYS A 129 -4.60 7.30 0.74
N PRO A 130 -3.86 8.22 1.39
CA PRO A 130 -2.48 8.56 1.04
C PRO A 130 -1.58 7.33 1.14
N ILE A 131 -0.49 7.29 0.37
CA ILE A 131 0.46 6.17 0.43
C ILE A 131 1.21 6.20 1.77
N PRO A 132 1.08 5.17 2.63
CA PRO A 132 1.88 5.09 3.84
C PRO A 132 3.36 4.97 3.52
N ARG A 133 4.21 5.72 4.23
CA ARG A 133 5.65 5.82 3.97
C ARG A 133 6.35 4.47 4.01
N PHE A 134 5.97 3.60 4.96
CA PHE A 134 6.55 2.27 5.09
C PHE A 134 6.32 1.38 3.87
N LEU A 135 5.28 1.62 3.07
CA LEU A 135 5.05 0.88 1.82
C LEU A 135 6.03 1.28 0.71
N LEU A 136 6.77 2.38 0.87
CA LEU A 136 7.79 2.87 -0.07
C LEU A 136 9.23 2.58 0.40
N GLU A 137 9.42 1.83 1.48
CA GLU A 137 10.73 1.44 2.02
C GLU A 137 10.97 -0.06 1.83
N PRO A 138 11.93 -0.51 0.98
CA PRO A 138 12.13 -1.93 0.69
C PRO A 138 12.44 -2.79 1.92
N ASP A 139 13.25 -2.26 2.84
CA ASP A 139 13.63 -2.95 4.08
C ASP A 139 12.42 -3.25 4.95
N PHE A 140 11.41 -2.36 4.94
CA PHE A 140 10.16 -2.57 5.66
C PHE A 140 9.39 -3.78 5.11
N TRP A 141 9.37 -3.95 3.78
CA TRP A 141 8.74 -5.10 3.16
C TRP A 141 9.41 -6.39 3.58
N ILE A 142 10.75 -6.44 3.54
CA ILE A 142 11.52 -7.63 3.90
C ILE A 142 11.24 -8.03 5.35
N GLU A 143 11.23 -7.05 6.26
CA GLU A 143 11.08 -7.28 7.70
C GLU A 143 9.63 -7.62 8.11
N TYR A 144 8.62 -6.93 7.57
CA TYR A 144 7.25 -6.96 8.10
C TYR A 144 6.18 -7.48 7.12
N LEU A 145 6.43 -7.54 5.82
CA LEU A 145 5.42 -7.91 4.82
C LEU A 145 5.76 -9.20 4.05
N CYS A 146 7.04 -9.48 3.84
CA CYS A 146 7.50 -10.67 3.15
C CYS A 146 7.45 -11.89 4.07
N CYS A 147 7.24 -13.06 3.47
CA CYS A 147 7.40 -14.32 4.18
C CYS A 147 8.89 -14.59 4.45
N VAL A 148 9.19 -15.22 5.58
CA VAL A 148 10.53 -15.72 5.87
C VAL A 148 10.92 -16.79 4.85
N TYR A 149 12.21 -16.85 4.50
CA TYR A 149 12.79 -17.92 3.69
C TYR A 149 12.37 -19.29 4.23
N GLY A 150 11.81 -20.13 3.35
CA GLY A 150 11.31 -21.45 3.74
C GLY A 150 9.83 -21.50 4.16
N CYS A 151 9.06 -20.40 4.06
CA CYS A 151 7.60 -20.53 4.16
C CYS A 151 7.09 -21.46 3.05
N GLY A 152 6.31 -22.50 3.42
CA GLY A 152 5.54 -23.34 2.50
C GLY A 152 4.39 -22.62 1.76
N CYS A 153 4.46 -21.29 1.68
CA CYS A 153 3.54 -20.40 1.01
C CYS A 153 3.70 -20.53 -0.53
N SER A 154 3.33 -21.66 -1.13
CA SER A 154 3.51 -21.92 -2.56
C SER A 154 2.85 -20.87 -3.46
N LEU A 155 3.50 -20.49 -4.56
CA LEU A 155 3.02 -19.50 -5.53
C LEU A 155 1.85 -19.99 -6.39
N ASP A 156 1.55 -21.30 -6.35
CA ASP A 156 0.55 -21.92 -7.20
C ASP A 156 -0.80 -22.03 -6.49
N ASN A 157 -1.81 -21.44 -7.12
CA ASN A 157 -3.24 -21.59 -6.81
C ASN A 157 -3.77 -23.02 -7.07
N ASN A 158 -2.94 -24.06 -6.97
CA ASN A 158 -3.47 -25.40 -6.85
C ASN A 158 -3.70 -25.63 -5.36
N ASP A 159 -4.97 -25.58 -5.01
CA ASP A 159 -5.57 -26.12 -3.80
C ASP A 159 -5.09 -27.55 -3.58
N VAL A 160 -3.86 -27.69 -3.08
CA VAL A 160 -3.38 -28.87 -2.40
C VAL A 160 -3.67 -28.59 -0.94
N THR A 161 -4.81 -29.09 -0.50
CA THR A 161 -5.21 -29.25 0.90
C THR A 161 -4.07 -29.85 1.71
N CYS A 162 -3.23 -29.00 2.28
CA CYS A 162 -2.48 -29.31 3.49
C CYS A 162 -3.41 -28.95 4.66
N GLY A 163 -3.70 -29.93 5.52
CA GLY A 163 -4.79 -29.95 6.51
C GLY A 163 -4.73 -28.94 7.67
N THR A 164 -4.27 -27.71 7.46
CA THR A 164 -4.52 -26.55 8.34
C THR A 164 -4.67 -25.30 7.46
N THR A 165 -5.90 -24.88 7.21
CA THR A 165 -6.31 -23.82 6.25
C THR A 165 -6.02 -22.39 6.73
N GLN A 166 -4.83 -22.12 7.27
CA GLN A 166 -4.44 -20.77 7.67
C GLN A 166 -3.48 -20.17 6.63
N LYS A 167 -4.01 -19.30 5.75
CA LYS A 167 -3.18 -18.49 4.84
C LYS A 167 -2.14 -17.73 5.68
N CYS A 168 -0.88 -17.79 5.27
CA CYS A 168 0.19 -17.05 5.94
C CYS A 168 -0.15 -15.56 6.03
N LYS A 169 -0.09 -15.02 7.25
CA LYS A 169 -0.45 -13.64 7.56
C LYS A 169 0.37 -12.63 6.76
N HIS A 170 1.69 -12.87 6.64
CA HIS A 170 2.59 -12.03 5.84
C HIS A 170 2.15 -11.97 4.37
N ARG A 171 1.82 -13.12 3.77
CA ARG A 171 1.32 -13.17 2.39
C ARG A 171 0.01 -12.38 2.21
N LEU A 172 -0.90 -12.45 3.19
CA LEU A 172 -2.14 -11.68 3.15
C LEU A 172 -1.84 -10.16 3.19
N LEU A 173 -1.00 -9.71 4.12
CA LEU A 173 -0.61 -8.30 4.22
C LEU A 173 0.11 -7.81 2.96
N GLN A 174 1.02 -8.62 2.43
CA GLN A 174 1.72 -8.36 1.17
C GLN A 174 0.73 -8.16 0.01
N GLN A 175 -0.26 -9.06 -0.13
CA GLN A 175 -1.28 -8.95 -1.18
C GLN A 175 -2.11 -7.66 -1.04
N ARG A 176 -2.49 -7.29 0.18
CA ARG A 176 -3.23 -6.05 0.44
C ARG A 176 -2.39 -4.82 0.11
N ALA A 177 -1.13 -4.79 0.55
CA ALA A 177 -0.19 -3.72 0.26
C ALA A 177 0.06 -3.56 -1.25
N LEU A 178 0.27 -4.66 -1.97
CA LEU A 178 0.46 -4.66 -3.42
C LEU A 178 -0.79 -4.18 -4.16
N GLY A 179 -1.97 -4.65 -3.79
CA GLY A 179 -3.23 -4.19 -4.38
C GLY A 179 -3.46 -2.69 -4.17
N PHE A 180 -3.04 -2.15 -3.03
CA PHE A 180 -3.10 -0.73 -2.72
C PHE A 180 -2.07 0.11 -3.48
N LEU A 181 -0.84 -0.36 -3.62
CA LEU A 181 0.14 0.33 -4.47
C LEU A 181 -0.28 0.29 -5.95
N PHE A 182 -0.91 -0.80 -6.38
CA PHE A 182 -1.45 -0.93 -7.73
C PHE A 182 -2.53 0.12 -8.03
N SER A 183 -3.46 0.36 -7.11
CA SER A 183 -4.48 1.38 -7.31
C SER A 183 -3.88 2.77 -7.44
N HIS A 184 -2.87 3.10 -6.65
CA HIS A 184 -2.12 4.36 -6.81
C HIS A 184 -1.37 4.44 -8.14
N ALA A 185 -0.75 3.35 -8.60
CA ALA A 185 -0.10 3.31 -9.92
C ALA A 185 -1.10 3.53 -11.07
N ALA A 186 -2.35 3.04 -10.93
CA ALA A 186 -3.41 3.29 -11.90
C ALA A 186 -3.95 4.74 -11.83
N LEU A 187 -4.13 5.28 -10.62
CA LEU A 187 -4.56 6.67 -10.39
C LEU A 187 -3.54 7.69 -10.91
N ILE A 188 -2.24 7.40 -10.76
CA ILE A 188 -1.13 8.30 -11.07
C ILE A 188 -0.43 7.81 -12.34
N SER A 189 -1.16 7.85 -13.46
CA SER A 189 -0.68 7.35 -14.74
C SER A 189 0.20 8.36 -15.49
N TYR A 190 -0.07 9.66 -15.31
CA TYR A 190 0.60 10.75 -16.02
C TYR A 190 1.28 11.73 -15.08
N LYS A 191 2.16 12.58 -15.64
CA LYS A 191 2.85 13.64 -14.87
C LYS A 191 1.88 14.69 -14.32
N SER A 192 0.74 14.93 -14.98
CA SER A 192 -0.35 15.77 -14.47
C SER A 192 -0.98 15.16 -13.22
N ASP A 193 -1.30 13.87 -13.25
CA ASP A 193 -1.86 13.14 -12.10
C ASP A 193 -0.90 13.15 -10.91
N PHE A 194 0.40 13.03 -11.18
CA PHE A 194 1.42 13.12 -10.15
C PHE A 194 1.36 14.46 -9.41
N ARG A 195 1.24 15.58 -10.14
CA ARG A 195 1.09 16.91 -9.52
C ARG A 195 -0.22 17.04 -8.75
N VAL A 196 -1.31 16.47 -9.26
CA VAL A 196 -2.59 16.41 -8.52
C VAL A 196 -2.43 15.60 -7.23
N ALA A 197 -1.73 14.46 -7.28
CA ALA A 197 -1.47 13.64 -6.11
C ALA A 197 -0.61 14.36 -5.06
N GLU A 198 0.38 15.14 -5.49
CA GLU A 198 1.15 16.03 -4.61
C GLU A 198 0.28 17.12 -3.98
N GLU A 199 -0.52 17.83 -4.79
CA GLU A 199 -1.44 18.89 -4.32
C GLU A 199 -2.45 18.36 -3.31
N LYS A 200 -2.97 17.14 -3.54
CA LYS A 200 -3.92 16.47 -2.65
C LYS A 200 -3.25 15.70 -1.51
N HIS A 201 -1.94 15.78 -1.35
CA HIS A 201 -1.18 15.09 -0.30
C HIS A 201 -1.39 13.56 -0.27
N LEU A 202 -1.56 12.95 -1.44
CA LEU A 202 -1.68 11.50 -1.60
C LEU A 202 -0.31 10.80 -1.57
N LEU A 203 0.76 11.56 -1.75
CA LEU A 203 2.14 11.08 -1.76
C LEU A 203 2.88 11.59 -0.52
N PRO A 204 3.80 10.80 0.07
CA PRO A 204 4.66 11.28 1.15
C PRO A 204 5.50 12.51 0.77
N PRO A 205 5.78 13.40 1.73
CA PRO A 205 6.67 14.53 1.50
C PRO A 205 8.06 14.04 1.10
N GLY A 206 8.64 14.63 0.06
CA GLY A 206 9.94 14.25 -0.49
C GLY A 206 9.88 13.33 -1.72
N CYS A 207 8.70 12.85 -2.14
CA CYS A 207 8.54 12.10 -3.40
C CYS A 207 8.55 13.01 -4.65
N GLY A 208 8.49 14.33 -4.47
CA GLY A 208 8.57 15.31 -5.56
C GLY A 208 9.99 15.52 -6.06
N CYS A 209 10.14 15.68 -7.38
CA CYS A 209 11.39 16.15 -7.97
C CYS A 209 11.82 17.44 -7.28
N LEU A 210 13.09 17.49 -6.89
CA LEU A 210 13.83 18.65 -6.40
C LEU A 210 13.19 19.98 -6.81
N HIS A 211 12.95 20.82 -5.80
CA HIS A 211 12.82 22.26 -5.96
C HIS A 211 13.82 22.73 -7.05
N PRO A 212 13.39 23.42 -8.11
CA PRO A 212 14.31 24.23 -8.87
C PRO A 212 14.84 25.29 -7.90
N GLN A 213 16.00 25.05 -7.32
CA GLN A 213 16.88 26.14 -6.97
C GLN A 213 17.30 26.77 -8.30
N PHE A 214 17.40 28.10 -8.34
CA PHE A 214 17.66 28.96 -9.51
C PHE A 214 16.42 29.44 -10.27
N TYR A 215 15.77 30.48 -9.73
CA TYR A 215 15.71 31.80 -10.36
C TYR A 215 15.43 32.83 -9.26
N ASP A 216 16.48 33.49 -8.76
CA ASP A 216 16.39 34.79 -8.12
C ASP A 216 17.55 35.64 -8.68
N GLY A 217 17.16 36.77 -9.29
CA GLY A 217 17.94 38.02 -9.43
C GLY A 217 19.28 37.98 -10.13
#